data_AF-A0A557XT87-F1
#
_entry.id   AF-A0A557XT87-F1
#
_cell.length_a   1.000
_cell.length_b   1.000
_cell.length_c   1.000
_cell.angle_alpha   90.00
_cell.angle_beta   90.00
_cell.angle_gamma   90.00
#
_symmetry.space_group_name_H-M   'P 1'
#
loop_
_entity.id
_entity.type
_entity.pdbx_description
1 polymer ?
#
loop_
_entity_poly.entity_id
_entity_poly.type
_entity_poly.pdbx_seq_one_letter_code
_entity_poly.pdbx_strand_id
1 'polypeptide(L)'
;MKQRMMMSFKARRVAAIGAAIAGIGSVSLASSAVAHAQPPRISPAGEFTCPDGAGLQYVQDPDDSQAYYVCADGKEQDHQKCRPGAFLDLTATPPECLTPDQEDYPK
;
A
#
# COMPACT_ATOMS: atom_id res chain seq x y z
N MET A 1 -55.07 -24.19 37.91
CA MET A 1 -54.80 -25.53 37.34
C MET A 1 -53.34 -25.58 36.93
N LYS A 2 -52.61 -26.61 37.35
CA LYS A 2 -51.15 -26.71 37.37
C LYS A 2 -50.78 -27.96 36.57
N GLN A 3 -50.19 -27.82 35.38
CA GLN A 3 -49.65 -28.95 34.60
C GLN A 3 -48.54 -28.41 33.70
N ARG A 4 -47.28 -28.54 34.13
CA ARG A 4 -46.34 -29.65 33.89
C ARG A 4 -45.67 -29.55 32.52
N MET A 5 -44.54 -28.85 32.57
CA MET A 5 -43.42 -28.87 31.63
C MET A 5 -43.06 -30.31 31.26
N MET A 6 -42.99 -30.59 29.96
CA MET A 6 -42.36 -31.79 29.40
C MET A 6 -41.39 -31.35 28.31
N MET A 7 -40.14 -31.08 28.69
CA MET A 7 -39.04 -30.91 27.75
C MET A 7 -38.64 -32.29 27.22
N SER A 8 -38.91 -32.56 25.94
CA SER A 8 -38.38 -33.73 25.25
C SER A 8 -36.99 -33.43 24.69
N PHE A 9 -35.95 -33.76 25.43
CA PHE A 9 -34.56 -33.59 24.99
C PHE A 9 -34.11 -34.81 24.18
N LYS A 10 -34.30 -34.78 22.86
CA LYS A 10 -33.87 -35.85 21.95
C LYS A 10 -32.43 -35.60 21.51
N ALA A 11 -31.47 -36.10 22.29
CA ALA A 11 -30.05 -36.05 21.95
C ALA A 11 -29.77 -36.86 20.68
N ARG A 12 -29.42 -36.19 19.58
CA ARG A 12 -28.90 -36.85 18.38
C ARG A 12 -27.41 -37.11 18.59
N ARG A 13 -27.03 -38.39 18.71
CA ARG A 13 -25.64 -38.81 18.71
C ARG A 13 -25.01 -38.39 17.37
N VAL A 14 -24.02 -37.51 17.41
CA VAL A 14 -23.21 -37.17 16.25
C VAL A 14 -22.09 -38.20 16.17
N ALA A 15 -22.11 -39.03 15.12
CA ALA A 15 -21.01 -39.94 14.85
C ALA A 15 -19.80 -39.12 14.39
N ALA A 16 -18.69 -39.21 15.13
CA ALA A 16 -17.41 -38.67 14.69
C ALA A 16 -16.91 -39.55 13.53
N ILE A 17 -17.09 -39.06 12.31
CA ILE A 17 -16.48 -39.68 11.12
C ILE A 17 -15.02 -39.22 11.11
N GLY A 18 -14.15 -40.04 11.69
CA GLY A 18 -12.71 -39.88 11.57
C GLY A 18 -12.29 -40.20 10.13
N ALA A 19 -11.82 -39.19 9.40
CA ALA A 19 -11.16 -39.39 8.11
C ALA A 19 -9.65 -39.49 8.34
N ALA A 20 -9.08 -40.68 8.20
CA ALA A 20 -7.63 -40.84 8.11
C ALA A 20 -7.20 -40.42 6.70
N ILE A 21 -6.60 -39.23 6.59
CA ILE A 21 -6.06 -38.73 5.31
C ILE A 21 -4.70 -39.38 5.10
N ALA A 22 -4.66 -40.47 4.32
CA ALA A 22 -3.42 -40.94 3.69
C ALA A 22 -3.20 -40.13 2.40
N GLY A 23 -2.61 -38.94 2.55
CA GLY A 23 -2.37 -38.01 1.44
C GLY A 23 -0.89 -37.84 1.16
N ILE A 24 -0.48 -38.33 0.00
CA ILE A 24 0.86 -38.22 -0.59
C ILE A 24 1.24 -36.74 -0.70
N GLY A 25 2.41 -36.37 -0.20
CA GLY A 25 2.90 -34.99 -0.19
C GLY A 25 3.05 -34.42 -1.60
N SER A 26 2.14 -33.53 -1.99
CA SER A 26 2.30 -32.68 -3.16
C SER A 26 3.23 -31.52 -2.80
N VAL A 27 4.49 -31.59 -3.25
CA VAL A 27 5.39 -30.43 -3.22
C VAL A 27 4.96 -29.46 -4.31
N SER A 28 4.19 -28.44 -3.93
CA SER A 28 3.96 -27.29 -4.81
C SER A 28 5.25 -26.47 -4.87
N LEU A 29 6.06 -26.72 -5.89
CA LEU A 29 7.08 -25.77 -6.33
C LEU A 29 6.34 -24.54 -6.87
N ALA A 30 5.99 -23.61 -5.98
CA ALA A 30 5.54 -22.29 -6.39
C ALA A 30 6.76 -21.58 -7.01
N SER A 31 6.78 -21.53 -8.35
CA SER A 31 7.72 -20.69 -9.08
C SER A 31 7.45 -19.23 -8.69
N SER A 32 8.32 -18.66 -7.87
CA SER A 32 8.35 -17.23 -7.54
C SER A 32 8.86 -16.43 -8.72
N ALA A 33 8.13 -16.43 -9.82
CA ALA A 33 8.41 -15.59 -10.97
C ALA A 33 7.13 -15.28 -11.73
N VAL A 34 6.12 -14.78 -11.02
CA VAL A 34 5.28 -13.75 -11.64
C VAL A 34 6.08 -12.46 -11.48
N ALA A 35 7.16 -12.35 -12.26
CA ALA A 35 7.69 -11.04 -12.59
C ALA A 35 6.48 -10.30 -13.15
N HIS A 36 6.06 -9.29 -12.41
CA HIS A 36 4.98 -8.40 -12.79
C HIS A 36 5.34 -7.80 -14.14
N ALA A 37 4.98 -8.51 -15.22
CA ALA A 37 4.51 -7.87 -16.43
C ALA A 37 3.16 -7.24 -16.06
N GLN A 38 3.19 -6.26 -15.15
CA GLN A 38 2.28 -5.16 -15.30
C GLN A 38 2.58 -4.67 -16.72
N PRO A 39 1.58 -4.65 -17.62
CA PRO A 39 1.66 -3.81 -18.79
C PRO A 39 2.19 -2.45 -18.31
N PRO A 40 3.03 -1.72 -19.07
CA PRO A 40 3.35 -0.35 -18.70
C PRO A 40 2.01 0.27 -18.30
N ARG A 41 1.91 0.68 -17.04
CA ARG A 41 0.74 1.39 -16.56
C ARG A 41 0.82 2.68 -17.35
N ILE A 42 0.25 2.67 -18.55
CA ILE A 42 -0.18 3.86 -19.23
C ILE A 42 -1.36 4.27 -18.37
N SER A 43 -1.06 4.84 -17.19
CA SER A 43 -1.98 5.68 -16.47
C SER A 43 -2.39 6.70 -17.52
N PRO A 44 -3.68 6.73 -17.92
CA PRO A 44 -4.11 7.64 -18.96
C PRO A 44 -3.89 9.05 -18.44
N ALA A 45 -2.75 9.66 -18.76
CA ALA A 45 -2.27 10.92 -18.16
C ALA A 45 -2.61 10.99 -16.65
N GLY A 46 -1.78 10.34 -15.81
CA GLY A 46 -1.98 10.23 -14.36
C GLY A 46 -2.51 11.51 -13.72
N GLU A 47 -3.81 11.53 -13.46
CA GLU A 47 -4.49 12.62 -12.78
C GLU A 47 -4.07 12.52 -11.31
N PHE A 48 -2.99 13.22 -10.95
CA PHE A 48 -2.60 13.40 -9.56
C PHE A 48 -3.67 14.27 -8.90
N THR A 49 -4.30 13.74 -7.86
CA THR A 49 -5.30 14.48 -7.09
C THR A 49 -4.73 14.80 -5.72
N CYS A 50 -4.65 16.09 -5.40
CA CYS A 50 -4.29 16.54 -4.07
C CYS A 50 -5.24 15.95 -3.01
N PRO A 51 -4.73 15.53 -1.84
CA PRO A 51 -5.57 15.05 -0.76
C PRO A 51 -6.50 16.18 -0.27
N ASP A 52 -7.74 15.81 0.05
CA ASP A 52 -8.69 16.72 0.67
C ASP A 52 -8.18 17.16 2.04
N GLY A 53 -7.72 18.41 2.13
CA GLY A 53 -7.22 19.00 3.36
C GLY A 53 -7.13 20.51 3.25
N ALA A 54 -7.44 21.19 4.34
CA ALA A 54 -7.33 22.65 4.41
C ALA A 54 -5.86 23.05 4.56
N GLY A 55 -5.47 24.12 3.86
CA GLY A 55 -4.11 24.65 3.92
C GLY A 55 -3.09 23.95 3.02
N LEU A 56 -1.83 24.31 3.21
CA LEU A 56 -0.70 23.93 2.36
C LEU A 56 -0.18 22.52 2.72
N GLN A 57 -0.10 21.65 1.73
CA GLN A 57 0.38 20.27 1.84
C GLN A 57 1.36 19.98 0.73
N TYR A 58 2.39 19.20 1.02
CA TYR A 58 3.37 18.75 0.05
C TYR A 58 3.22 17.24 -0.11
N VAL A 59 3.09 16.78 -1.35
CA VAL A 59 2.83 15.37 -1.66
C VAL A 59 3.85 14.87 -2.66
N GLN A 60 4.53 13.77 -2.35
CA GLN A 60 5.49 13.16 -3.26
C GLN A 60 4.82 12.71 -4.57
N ASP A 61 5.48 12.95 -5.70
CA ASP A 61 5.02 12.41 -6.97
C ASP A 61 5.19 10.88 -6.99
N PRO A 62 4.12 10.09 -7.22
CA PRO A 62 4.23 8.64 -7.32
C PRO A 62 5.02 8.15 -8.55
N ASP A 63 5.15 8.98 -9.60
CA ASP A 63 5.89 8.63 -10.82
C ASP A 63 7.36 9.09 -10.75
N ASP A 64 7.65 10.13 -9.97
CA ASP A 64 8.98 10.70 -9.80
C ASP A 64 9.35 10.94 -8.33
N SER A 65 10.23 10.09 -7.79
CA SER A 65 10.64 10.17 -6.38
C SER A 65 11.44 11.45 -6.04
N GLN A 66 11.89 12.19 -7.05
CA GLN A 66 12.61 13.46 -6.93
C GLN A 66 11.69 14.66 -7.18
N ALA A 67 10.37 14.46 -7.28
CA ALA A 67 9.40 15.50 -7.47
C ALA A 67 8.28 15.47 -6.41
N TYR A 68 7.64 16.61 -6.21
CA TYR A 68 6.51 16.77 -5.31
C TYR A 68 5.52 17.82 -5.81
N TYR A 69 4.26 17.60 -5.48
CA TYR A 69 3.17 18.52 -5.71
C TYR A 69 2.97 19.41 -4.49
N VAL A 70 2.72 20.69 -4.77
CA VAL A 70 2.27 21.67 -3.79
C VAL A 70 0.75 21.73 -3.87
N CYS A 71 0.10 21.29 -2.82
CA CYS A 71 -1.35 21.27 -2.70
C CYS A 71 -1.81 22.36 -1.74
N ALA A 72 -2.87 23.09 -2.09
CA ALA A 72 -3.57 23.98 -1.17
C ALA A 72 -5.08 23.77 -1.30
N ASP A 73 -5.74 23.55 -0.17
CA ASP A 73 -7.20 23.36 -0.08
C ASP A 73 -7.74 22.30 -1.05
N GLY A 74 -7.03 21.16 -1.14
CA GLY A 74 -7.37 20.04 -2.02
C GLY A 74 -7.10 20.28 -3.51
N LYS A 75 -6.42 21.36 -3.89
CA LYS A 75 -6.05 21.67 -5.28
C LYS A 75 -4.55 21.74 -5.48
N GLU A 76 -4.09 21.21 -6.61
CA GLU A 76 -2.72 21.38 -7.05
C GLU A 76 -2.46 22.85 -7.36
N GLN A 77 -1.39 23.38 -6.79
CA GLN A 77 -0.91 24.73 -7.00
C GLN A 77 0.35 24.73 -7.88
N ASP A 78 1.22 23.75 -7.66
CA ASP A 78 2.50 23.65 -8.36
C ASP A 78 3.03 22.21 -8.35
N HIS A 79 3.93 21.90 -9.28
CA HIS A 79 4.66 20.64 -9.35
C HIS A 79 6.16 20.92 -9.46
N GLN A 80 6.90 20.58 -8.41
CA GLN A 80 8.32 20.88 -8.30
C GLN A 80 9.17 19.62 -8.39
N LYS A 81 10.24 19.70 -9.19
CA LYS A 81 11.18 18.60 -9.38
C LYS A 81 12.60 19.03 -9.01
N CYS A 82 13.25 18.22 -8.19
CA CYS A 82 14.65 18.41 -7.84
C CYS A 82 15.56 18.22 -9.05
N ARG A 83 16.74 18.87 -9.00
CA ARG A 83 17.77 18.67 -10.02
C ARG A 83 18.22 17.20 -10.04
N PRO A 84 18.56 16.63 -11.21
CA PRO A 84 19.15 15.30 -11.28
C PRO A 84 20.34 15.14 -10.31
N GLY A 85 20.36 14.02 -9.58
CA GLY A 85 21.37 13.73 -8.55
C GLY A 85 21.09 14.32 -7.17
N ALA A 86 20.06 15.14 -6.98
CA ALA A 86 19.59 15.58 -5.66
C ALA A 86 18.47 14.67 -5.14
N PHE A 87 18.42 14.40 -3.85
CA PHE A 87 17.32 13.69 -3.20
C PHE A 87 16.34 14.68 -2.60
N LEU A 88 15.05 14.41 -2.79
CA LEU A 88 13.98 15.19 -2.19
C LEU A 88 13.79 14.79 -0.73
N ASP A 89 13.90 15.77 0.17
CA ASP A 89 13.53 15.63 1.58
C ASP A 89 12.17 16.29 1.85
N LEU A 90 11.13 15.46 1.90
CA LEU A 90 9.77 15.86 2.26
C LEU A 90 9.55 15.98 3.78
N THR A 91 10.53 15.58 4.60
CA THR A 91 10.46 15.76 6.05
C THR A 91 10.80 17.19 6.47
N ALA A 92 11.54 17.92 5.63
CA ALA A 92 11.78 19.34 5.78
C ALA A 92 10.52 20.17 5.48
N THR A 93 10.34 21.29 6.19
CA THR A 93 9.23 22.23 5.96
C THR A 93 9.78 23.65 5.79
N PRO A 94 9.81 24.22 4.56
CA PRO A 94 9.37 23.63 3.29
C PRO A 94 10.28 22.46 2.82
N PRO A 95 9.81 21.61 1.88
CA PRO A 95 10.61 20.51 1.33
C PRO A 95 11.91 21.01 0.71
N GLU A 96 12.98 20.26 0.86
CA GLU A 96 14.31 20.64 0.38
C GLU A 96 14.88 19.61 -0.59
N CYS A 97 15.61 20.08 -1.60
CA CYS A 97 16.39 19.22 -2.49
C CYS A 97 17.82 19.15 -1.98
N LEU A 98 18.16 18.04 -1.34
CA LEU A 98 19.47 17.80 -0.78
C LEU A 98 20.35 17.19 -1.87
N THR A 99 21.50 17.79 -2.16
CA THR A 99 22.53 17.13 -2.96
C THR A 99 23.37 16.26 -2.02
N PRO A 100 23.77 15.04 -2.40
CA PRO A 100 24.77 14.32 -1.64
C PRO A 100 25.99 15.23 -1.63
N ASP A 101 26.32 15.74 -0.44
CA ASP A 101 27.29 16.79 -0.28
C ASP A 101 28.52 16.51 -1.14
N GLN A 102 28.96 17.54 -1.84
CA GLN A 102 30.33 17.65 -2.29
C GLN A 102 31.26 17.60 -1.07
N GLU A 103 31.45 16.41 -0.47
CA GLU A 103 32.46 16.21 0.57
C GLU A 103 33.88 16.13 -0.01
N ASP A 104 34.06 16.34 -1.32
CA ASP A 104 35.37 16.31 -1.98
C ASP A 104 35.49 17.40 -3.06
N TYR A 105 35.83 18.62 -2.65
CA TYR A 105 36.67 19.45 -3.51
C TYR A 105 37.72 20.15 -2.64
N PRO A 106 38.91 19.54 -2.45
CA PRO A 106 40.03 20.28 -1.89
C PRO A 106 40.37 21.43 -2.86
N LYS A 107 40.40 22.64 -2.32
CA LYS A 107 40.98 23.81 -3.00
C LYS A 107 42.50 23.73 -3.03
#